data_AF-A0A3D3TFZ6-F1
#
_entry.id   AF-A0A3D3TFZ6-F1
#
_cell.length_a   1.000
_cell.length_b   1.000
_cell.length_c   1.000
_cell.angle_alpha   90.00
_cell.angle_beta   90.00
_cell.angle_gamma   90.00
#
_symmetry.space_group_name_H-M   'P 1'
#
loop_
_entity.id
_entity.type
_entity.pdbx_description
1 polymer ?
#
loop_
_entity_poly.entity_id
_entity_poly.type
_entity_poly.pdbx_seq_one_letter_code
_entity_poly.pdbx_strand_id
1 'polypeptide(L)' 'MTTKKFTTQEIKYLKIAGLARKHKCSEDYVRRVLKGERERNSELSQKILKDAIDMFDILERETTITV' A
#
# COMPACT_ATOMS: atom_id res chain seq x y z
N MET A 1 7.17 10.40 9.36
CA MET A 1 6.97 8.95 9.16
C MET A 1 5.49 8.70 8.91
N THR A 2 5.15 8.03 7.80
CA THR A 2 3.75 7.77 7.44
C THR A 2 3.19 6.62 8.29
N THR A 3 2.14 6.89 9.05
CA THR A 3 1.59 5.98 10.08
C THR A 3 0.34 5.22 9.65
N LYS A 4 -0.13 5.41 8.41
CA LYS A 4 -1.35 4.77 7.90
C LYS A 4 -1.21 3.24 8.01
N LYS A 5 -2.16 2.61 8.71
CA LYS A 5 -2.31 1.16 8.77
C LYS A 5 -3.54 0.81 7.94
N PHE A 6 -3.36 -0.08 6.98
CA PHE A 6 -4.46 -0.53 6.15
C PHE A 6 -5.16 -1.72 6.82
N THR A 7 -6.47 -1.67 6.83
CA THR A 7 -7.34 -2.78 7.22
C THR A 7 -7.29 -3.88 6.17
N THR A 8 -7.70 -5.10 6.55
CA THR A 8 -7.77 -6.24 5.62
C THR A 8 -8.67 -5.96 4.41
N GLN A 9 -9.69 -5.12 4.54
CA GLN A 9 -10.57 -4.75 3.43
C GLN A 9 -9.86 -3.80 2.46
N GLU A 10 -9.21 -2.74 2.96
CA GLU A 10 -8.44 -1.80 2.12
C GLU A 10 -7.30 -2.51 1.37
N ILE A 11 -6.62 -3.45 2.03
CA ILE A 11 -5.56 -4.29 1.44
C ILE A 11 -6.05 -5.09 0.24
N LYS A 12 -7.32 -5.51 0.19
CA LYS A 12 -7.88 -6.25 -0.96
C LYS A 12 -7.91 -5.38 -2.22
N TYR A 13 -8.13 -4.07 -2.07
CA TYR A 13 -8.17 -3.14 -3.21
C TYR A 13 -6.77 -2.79 -3.74
N LEU A 14 -5.76 -2.84 -2.88
CA LEU A 14 -4.38 -2.40 -3.18
C LEU A 14 -3.53 -3.35 -4.04
N LYS A 15 -4.13 -4.35 -4.71
CA LYS A 15 -3.46 -5.35 -5.58
C LYS A 15 -2.04 -5.73 -5.11
N ILE A 16 -1.96 -6.39 -3.95
CA ILE A 16 -0.70 -6.75 -3.25
C ILE A 16 0.34 -7.43 -4.14
N ALA A 17 -0.08 -8.32 -5.04
CA ALA A 17 0.81 -8.97 -6.00
C ALA A 17 1.56 -7.97 -6.89
N GLY A 18 0.93 -6.85 -7.27
CA GLY A 18 1.55 -5.79 -8.05
C GLY A 18 2.62 -5.04 -7.27
N LEU A 19 2.34 -4.68 -6.01
CA LEU A 19 3.31 -4.05 -5.11
C LEU A 19 4.51 -4.97 -4.85
N ALA A 20 4.26 -6.26 -4.60
CA ALA A 20 5.30 -7.26 -4.38
C ALA A 20 6.25 -7.38 -5.59
N ARG A 21 5.70 -7.43 -6.82
CA ARG A 21 6.49 -7.45 -8.06
C ARG A 21 7.29 -6.17 -8.26
N LYS A 22 6.68 -5.00 -8.07
CA LYS A 22 7.35 -3.68 -8.21
C LYS A 22 8.56 -3.56 -7.28
N HIS A 23 8.38 -3.97 -6.02
CA HIS A 23 9.40 -3.87 -4.97
C HIS A 23 10.29 -5.10 -4.85
N LYS A 24 10.15 -6.10 -5.73
CA LYS A 24 10.91 -7.35 -5.75
C LYS A 24 10.95 -8.05 -4.37
N CYS A 25 9.80 -8.11 -3.72
CA CYS A 25 9.65 -8.70 -2.39
C CYS A 25 8.46 -9.68 -2.35
N SER A 26 8.30 -10.40 -1.23
CA SER A 26 7.17 -11.33 -1.09
C SER A 26 5.86 -10.60 -0.81
N GLU A 27 4.74 -11.16 -1.25
CA GLU A 27 3.41 -10.64 -0.94
C GLU A 27 3.14 -10.61 0.56
N ASP A 28 3.63 -11.61 1.30
CA ASP A 28 3.53 -11.66 2.75
C ASP A 28 4.27 -10.50 3.41
N TYR A 29 5.46 -10.15 2.90
CA TYR A 29 6.21 -8.99 3.38
C TYR A 29 5.41 -7.70 3.18
N VAL A 30 4.84 -7.49 1.99
CA VAL A 30 3.99 -6.32 1.71
C VAL A 30 2.81 -6.27 2.69
N ARG A 31 2.10 -7.38 2.91
CA ARG A 31 0.97 -7.41 3.86
C ARG A 31 1.38 -7.00 5.27
N ARG A 32 2.48 -7.55 5.80
CA ARG A 32 2.97 -7.21 7.13
C ARG A 32 3.36 -5.73 7.24
N VAL A 33 3.98 -5.18 6.18
CA VAL A 33 4.31 -3.75 6.10
C VAL A 33 3.03 -2.91 6.14
N LEU A 34 2.03 -3.21 5.30
CA LEU A 34 0.78 -2.43 5.21
C LEU A 34 -0.08 -2.50 6.47
N LYS A 35 -0.15 -3.65 7.13
CA LYS A 35 -0.83 -3.81 8.43
C LYS A 35 -0.08 -3.16 9.60
N GLY A 36 1.23 -2.93 9.44
CA GLY A 36 2.08 -2.41 10.50
C GLY A 36 2.47 -3.47 11.53
N GLU A 37 2.46 -4.74 11.12
CA GLU A 37 2.94 -5.89 11.91
C GLU A 37 4.48 -6.02 11.85
N ARG A 38 5.14 -5.19 11.03
CA ARG A 38 6.60 -5.12 10.90
C ARG A 38 7.08 -3.68 11.06
N GLU A 39 8.29 -3.50 11.61
CA GLU A 39 8.97 -2.21 11.63
C GLU A 39 9.11 -1.61 10.23
N ARG A 40 8.74 -0.34 10.10
CA ARG A 40 8.75 0.42 8.83
C ARG A 40 9.95 1.36 8.72
N ASN A 41 11.04 1.00 9.40
CA ASN A 41 12.26 1.81 9.46
C ASN A 41 13.13 1.63 8.21
N SER A 42 12.92 0.56 7.45
CA SER A 42 13.66 0.32 6.21
C SER A 42 13.13 1.19 5.06
N GLU A 43 14.05 1.65 4.21
CA GLU A 43 13.71 2.43 3.01
C GLU A 43 12.70 1.68 2.11
N LEU A 44 12.86 0.36 1.97
CA LEU A 44 11.96 -0.50 1.21
C LEU A 44 10.52 -0.47 1.76
N SER A 45 10.36 -0.65 3.07
CA SER A 45 9.04 -0.61 3.71
C SER A 45 8.36 0.76 3.57
N GLN A 46 9.14 1.85 3.57
CA GLN A 46 8.61 3.19 3.37
C GLN A 46 8.16 3.42 1.93
N LYS A 47 8.93 2.92 0.95
CA LYS A 47 8.56 2.96 -0.47
C LYS A 47 7.28 2.17 -0.75
N ILE A 48 7.15 0.98 -0.19
CA ILE A 48 5.92 0.16 -0.28
C ILE A 48 4.73 0.90 0.31
N LEU A 49 4.91 1.49 1.49
CA LEU A 49 3.83 2.22 2.16
C LEU A 49 3.39 3.45 1.37
N LYS A 50 4.35 4.21 0.82
CA LYS A 50 4.05 5.38 -0.01
C LYS A 50 3.24 4.98 -1.24
N ASP A 51 3.69 3.97 -1.98
CA ASP A 51 2.98 3.50 -3.18
C ASP A 51 1.56 2.99 -2.86
N ALA A 52 1.38 2.33 -1.71
CA ALA A 52 0.06 1.87 -1.28
C ALA A 52 -0.86 3.04 -0.91
N ILE A 53 -0.33 4.11 -0.30
CA ILE A 53 -1.09 5.33 -0.02
C ILE A 53 -1.48 6.00 -1.32
N ASP A 54 -0.52 6.23 -2.23
CA ASP A 54 -0.79 6.87 -3.52
C ASP A 54 -1.85 6.10 -4.32
N MET A 55 -1.79 4.76 -4.31
CA MET A 55 -2.79 3.91 -4.96
C MET A 55 -4.16 4.00 -4.28
N PHE A 56 -4.19 4.04 -2.96
CA PHE A 56 -5.44 4.18 -2.21
C PHE A 56 -6.10 5.53 -2.50
N ASP A 57 -5.32 6.60 -2.49
CA ASP A 57 -5.80 7.95 -2.73
C ASP A 57 -6.33 8.10 -4.18
N ILE A 58 -5.75 7.39 -5.15
CA ILE A 58 -6.30 7.30 -6.51
C ILE A 58 -7.65 6.56 -6.53
N LEU A 59 -7.80 5.48 -5.76
CA LEU A 59 -9.03 4.69 -5.72
C LEU A 59 -10.16 5.42 -4.98
N GLU A 60 -9.85 6.18 -3.93
CA GLU A 60 -10.82 7.00 -3.20
C GLU A 60 -11.14 8.31 -3.93
N ARG A 61 -10.37 8.70 -4.93
CA ARG A 61 -10.61 9.94 -5.67
C ARG A 61 -11.92 9.84 -6.43
N GLU A 62 -12.92 10.62 -6.02
CA GLU A 62 -14.15 10.82 -6.79
C GLU A 62 -13.77 11.37 -8.17
N THR A 63 -14.05 10.60 -9.22
CA THR A 63 -13.81 11.04 -10.58
C THR A 63 -14.99 11.89 -11.01
N THR A 64 -14.85 13.21 -10.94
CA THR A 64 -15.87 14.12 -11.48
C THR A 64 -15.80 14.06 -13.00
N ILE A 65 -16.67 13.27 -13.62
CA ILE A 65 -16.84 13.25 -15.08
C ILE A 65 -17.71 14.46 -15.43
N THR A 66 -17.09 15.56 -15.85
CA THR A 66 -17.81 16.66 -16.50
C THR A 66 -18.15 16.21 -17.92
N VAL A 67 -19.45 16.00 -18.18
CA VAL A 67 -20.03 15.72 -19.51
C VAL A 67 -20.25 17.02 -20.26
#